data_AF-A0A7C6X3P9-F1
#
_entry.id   AF-A0A7C6X3P9-F1
#
_cell.length_a   1.000
_cell.length_b   1.000
_cell.length_c   1.000
_cell.angle_alpha   90.00
_cell.angle_beta   90.00
_cell.angle_gamma   90.00
#
_symmetry.space_group_name_H-M   'P 1'
#
loop_
_entity.id
_entity.type
_entity.pdbx_description
1 polymer ?
#
loop_
_entity_poly.entity_id
_entity_poly.type
_entity_poly.pdbx_seq_one_letter_code
_entity_poly.pdbx_strand_id
1 'polypeptide(L)'
;KLDGGKKRIHELGGLLAGTELQLEVELSEGASESGSFEARLARLDTGVLESLSREAQAAALSGFSMRDGRIEGRTASEEERVLFLSVPSDPGWTAYIDGEEAEIQLLDQALMALRIPAGEHQILMTFYPPGLNDGLLISGIALLILGLFAGLGLLLNRRKPEAVHEDEIEVEEEEEGDPGLTAGLMEEENVLTG
;
A
#
# COMPACT_ATOMS: atom_id res chain seq x y z
N LYS A 1 -26.44 20.38 -27.78
CA LYS A 1 -27.39 19.31 -27.39
C LYS A 1 -27.51 19.22 -25.87
N LEU A 2 -28.55 19.84 -25.32
CA LEU A 2 -28.89 19.75 -23.89
C LEU A 2 -29.67 18.46 -23.67
N ASP A 3 -29.24 17.65 -22.70
CA ASP A 3 -29.84 16.36 -22.33
C ASP A 3 -30.50 16.57 -20.96
N GLY A 4 -31.75 16.12 -20.78
CA GLY A 4 -32.73 16.57 -19.78
C GLY A 4 -32.39 16.38 -18.30
N GLY A 5 -31.13 16.11 -17.94
CA GLY A 5 -30.65 16.05 -16.57
C GLY A 5 -29.17 16.40 -16.38
N LYS A 6 -28.44 16.78 -17.45
CA LYS A 6 -27.00 17.04 -17.38
C LYS A 6 -26.70 18.52 -17.30
N LYS A 7 -26.26 18.98 -16.12
CA LYS A 7 -25.61 20.28 -15.94
C LYS A 7 -24.29 20.26 -16.73
N ARG A 8 -24.02 21.34 -17.49
CA ARG A 8 -22.74 21.54 -18.19
C ARG A 8 -22.18 22.91 -17.81
N ILE A 9 -20.88 22.95 -17.60
CA ILE A 9 -20.12 24.18 -17.43
C ILE A 9 -19.30 24.36 -18.70
N HIS A 10 -19.39 25.56 -19.29
CA HIS A 10 -18.59 25.95 -20.44
C HIS A 10 -17.69 27.10 -20.01
N GLU A 11 -16.39 26.90 -20.14
CA GLU A 11 -15.41 27.96 -19.89
C GLU A 11 -15.34 28.86 -21.12
N LEU A 12 -15.66 30.15 -20.92
CA LEU A 12 -15.68 31.15 -21.99
C LEU A 12 -14.37 31.93 -22.09
N GLY A 13 -13.43 31.69 -21.16
CA GLY A 13 -12.16 32.41 -21.08
C GLY A 13 -12.30 33.88 -20.66
N GLY A 14 -11.29 34.68 -20.97
CA GLY A 14 -11.28 36.11 -20.70
C GLY A 14 -12.10 36.88 -21.73
N LEU A 15 -13.14 37.57 -21.28
CA LEU A 15 -14.00 38.41 -22.11
C LEU A 15 -13.68 39.89 -21.85
N LEU A 16 -13.56 40.66 -22.93
CA LEU A 16 -13.36 42.11 -22.83
C LEU A 16 -14.68 42.81 -22.51
N ALA A 17 -14.57 44.00 -21.92
CA ALA A 17 -15.74 44.83 -21.68
C ALA A 17 -16.42 45.18 -23.01
N GLY A 18 -17.74 44.97 -23.08
CA GLY A 18 -18.53 45.19 -24.29
C GLY A 18 -18.55 44.01 -25.27
N THR A 19 -17.93 42.86 -24.94
CA THR A 19 -18.13 41.63 -25.71
C THR A 19 -19.57 41.17 -25.60
N GLU A 20 -20.28 41.09 -26.73
CA GLU A 20 -21.60 40.49 -26.81
C GLU A 20 -21.48 38.97 -26.92
N LEU A 21 -22.24 38.25 -26.09
CA LEU A 21 -22.36 36.80 -26.15
C LEU A 21 -23.74 36.45 -26.70
N GLN A 22 -23.77 35.59 -27.72
CA GLN A 22 -25.01 35.01 -28.22
C GLN A 22 -25.10 33.55 -27.80
N LEU A 23 -26.22 33.18 -27.16
CA LEU A 23 -26.53 31.81 -26.81
C LEU A 23 -27.49 31.25 -27.86
N GLU A 24 -27.00 30.31 -28.67
CA GLU A 24 -27.83 29.57 -29.61
C GLU A 24 -28.23 28.23 -29.01
N VAL A 25 -29.53 27.93 -29.05
CA VAL A 25 -30.09 26.69 -28.50
C VAL A 25 -30.75 25.90 -29.64
N GLU A 26 -30.14 24.78 -29.99
CA GLU A 26 -30.69 23.86 -30.98
C GLU A 26 -31.32 22.65 -30.26
N LEU A 27 -32.61 22.41 -30.57
CA LEU A 27 -33.38 21.28 -30.07
C LEU A 27 -33.17 20.07 -30.99
N SER A 28 -33.03 18.87 -30.41
CA SER A 28 -32.91 17.65 -31.22
C SER A 28 -34.25 17.20 -31.79
N GLU A 29 -34.23 16.50 -32.93
CA GLU A 29 -35.39 15.78 -33.48
C GLU A 29 -35.94 14.80 -32.41
N GLY A 30 -37.11 15.10 -31.85
CA GLY A 30 -37.72 14.34 -30.74
C GLY A 30 -37.69 15.04 -29.37
N ALA A 31 -37.17 16.27 -29.29
CA ALA A 31 -37.36 17.12 -28.10
C ALA A 31 -38.85 17.45 -27.91
N SER A 32 -39.29 17.54 -26.66
CA SER A 32 -40.67 17.94 -26.33
C SER A 32 -40.99 19.34 -26.87
N GLU A 33 -42.24 19.55 -27.27
CA GLU A 33 -42.73 20.84 -27.83
C GLU A 33 -42.69 22.00 -26.82
N SER A 34 -42.55 21.70 -25.53
CA SER A 34 -42.40 22.70 -24.47
C SER A 34 -41.42 22.22 -23.40
N GLY A 35 -40.72 23.18 -22.77
CA GLY A 35 -39.74 22.93 -21.73
C GLY A 35 -39.18 24.23 -21.17
N SER A 36 -38.31 24.13 -20.17
CA SER A 36 -37.55 25.26 -19.65
C SER A 36 -36.08 24.88 -19.53
N PHE A 37 -35.20 25.86 -19.70
CA PHE A 37 -33.79 25.73 -19.39
C PHE A 37 -33.33 26.95 -18.60
N GLU A 38 -32.32 26.77 -17.76
CA GLU A 38 -31.69 27.83 -17.00
C GLU A 38 -30.25 27.98 -17.48
N ALA A 39 -29.88 29.21 -17.87
CA ALA A 39 -28.51 29.57 -18.19
C ALA A 39 -28.00 30.53 -17.12
N ARG A 40 -26.85 30.21 -16.51
CA ARG A 40 -26.16 31.08 -15.54
C ARG A 40 -24.82 31.52 -16.11
N LEU A 41 -24.57 32.82 -16.07
CA LEU A 41 -23.27 33.40 -16.37
C LEU A 41 -22.60 33.79 -15.05
N ALA A 42 -21.38 33.33 -14.85
CA ALA A 42 -20.56 33.70 -13.70
C ALA A 42 -19.22 34.24 -14.20
N ARG A 43 -18.68 35.21 -13.47
CA ARG A 43 -17.34 35.75 -13.71
C ARG A 43 -16.54 35.64 -12.42
N LEU A 44 -15.28 35.23 -12.55
CA LEU A 44 -14.31 35.34 -11.47
C LEU A 44 -13.71 36.75 -11.48
N ASP A 45 -13.83 37.46 -10.36
CA ASP A 45 -13.12 38.73 -10.18
C ASP A 45 -11.65 38.43 -9.87
N THR A 46 -10.79 38.66 -10.86
CA THR A 46 -9.36 38.38 -10.75
C THR A 46 -8.65 39.33 -9.78
N GLY A 47 -9.15 40.55 -9.59
CA GLY A 47 -8.58 41.50 -8.63
C GLY A 47 -8.84 41.08 -7.19
N VAL A 48 -10.07 40.66 -6.91
CA VAL A 48 -10.43 40.07 -5.60
C VAL A 48 -9.63 38.78 -5.37
N LEU A 49 -9.57 37.88 -6.36
CA LEU A 49 -8.79 36.65 -6.26
C LEU A 49 -7.32 36.91 -5.95
N GLU A 50 -6.70 37.89 -6.62
CA GLU A 50 -5.30 38.24 -6.37
C GLU A 50 -5.10 38.78 -4.95
N SER A 51 -6.03 39.61 -4.45
CA SER A 51 -5.97 40.12 -3.08
C SER A 51 -6.07 38.99 -2.04
N LEU A 52 -7.00 38.05 -2.23
CA LEU A 52 -7.16 36.88 -1.37
C LEU A 52 -5.95 35.95 -1.43
N SER A 53 -5.37 35.75 -2.62
CA SER A 53 -4.17 34.95 -2.80
C SER A 53 -2.97 35.55 -2.06
N ARG A 54 -2.82 36.87 -2.12
CA ARG A 54 -1.75 37.60 -1.41
C ARG A 54 -1.91 37.49 0.11
N GLU A 55 -3.13 37.64 0.60
CA GLU A 55 -3.44 37.47 2.02
C GLU A 55 -3.15 36.04 2.50
N ALA A 56 -3.58 35.03 1.75
CA ALA A 56 -3.31 33.62 2.04
C ALA A 56 -1.80 33.31 2.04
N GLN A 57 -1.04 33.87 1.10
CA GLN A 57 0.41 33.71 1.05
C GLN A 57 1.11 34.41 2.23
N ALA A 58 0.64 35.58 2.64
CA ALA A 58 1.17 36.27 3.83
C ALA A 58 0.85 35.50 5.13
N ALA A 59 -0.26 34.76 5.15
CA ALA A 59 -0.66 33.87 6.23
C ALA A 59 -0.05 32.46 6.14
N ALA A 60 0.79 32.19 5.14
CA ALA A 60 1.40 30.88 4.97
C ALA A 60 2.31 30.53 6.15
N LEU A 61 2.43 29.23 6.43
CA LEU A 61 3.30 28.75 7.50
C LEU A 61 4.76 29.15 7.23
N SER A 62 5.33 29.89 8.17
CA SER A 62 6.76 30.17 8.21
C SER A 62 7.52 28.92 8.66
N GLY A 63 8.69 28.68 8.06
CA GLY A 63 9.50 27.49 8.36
C GLY A 63 8.80 26.17 8.00
N PHE A 64 7.89 26.19 7.03
CA PHE A 64 7.16 25.01 6.58
C PHE A 64 8.10 23.88 6.14
N SER A 65 7.85 22.68 6.66
CA SER A 65 8.57 21.46 6.29
C SER A 65 7.60 20.28 6.30
N MET A 66 7.74 19.42 5.29
CA MET A 66 6.96 18.19 5.16
C MET A 66 7.89 17.05 4.77
N ARG A 67 8.15 16.13 5.70
CA ARG A 67 9.08 14.99 5.53
C ARG A 67 8.67 13.84 6.43
N ASP A 68 8.83 12.61 5.96
CA ASP A 68 8.69 11.39 6.78
C ASP A 68 7.37 11.31 7.58
N GLY A 69 6.26 11.72 6.97
CA GLY A 69 4.96 11.75 7.65
C GLY A 69 4.83 12.85 8.71
N ARG A 70 5.77 13.79 8.80
CA ARG A 70 5.67 15.01 9.61
C ARG A 70 5.36 16.21 8.74
N ILE A 71 4.48 17.07 9.24
CA ILE A 71 4.25 18.42 8.73
C ILE A 71 4.48 19.39 9.89
N GLU A 72 5.31 20.39 9.70
CA GLU A 72 5.63 21.37 10.72
C GLU A 72 5.67 22.79 10.14
N GLY A 73 5.31 23.77 10.97
CA GLY A 73 5.38 25.17 10.59
C GLY A 73 4.94 26.08 11.73
N ARG A 74 5.10 27.39 11.54
CA ARG A 74 4.64 28.41 12.49
C ARG A 74 3.75 29.41 11.79
N THR A 75 2.71 29.85 12.49
CA THR A 75 1.81 30.91 12.03
C THR A 75 1.70 32.00 13.10
N ALA A 76 1.42 33.21 12.64
CA ALA A 76 1.11 34.35 13.49
C ALA A 76 -0.08 35.09 12.88
N SER A 77 -1.14 35.28 13.66
CA SER A 77 -2.32 36.02 13.21
C SER A 77 -3.01 36.76 14.35
N GLU A 78 -3.55 37.93 14.05
CA GLU A 78 -4.39 38.70 14.97
C GLU A 78 -5.81 38.12 15.12
N GLU A 79 -6.21 37.22 14.22
CA GLU A 79 -7.56 36.64 14.18
C GLU A 79 -7.49 35.12 14.11
N GLU A 80 -8.60 34.45 14.47
CA GLU A 80 -8.74 33.01 14.24
C GLU A 80 -8.66 32.72 12.74
N ARG A 81 -7.91 31.69 12.37
CA ARG A 81 -7.74 31.28 10.97
C ARG A 81 -7.92 29.79 10.79
N VAL A 82 -8.26 29.41 9.57
CA VAL A 82 -8.27 28.01 9.14
C VAL A 82 -7.03 27.76 8.29
N LEU A 83 -6.15 26.88 8.78
CA LEU A 83 -5.08 26.33 7.97
C LEU A 83 -5.66 25.22 7.10
N PHE A 84 -5.72 25.48 5.80
CA PHE A 84 -6.07 24.48 4.81
C PHE A 84 -4.83 23.75 4.30
N LEU A 85 -4.91 22.42 4.23
CA LEU A 85 -3.85 21.57 3.72
C LEU A 85 -4.39 20.76 2.55
N SER A 86 -3.71 20.82 1.40
CA SER A 86 -4.00 19.96 0.24
C SER A 86 -3.51 18.51 0.44
N VAL A 87 -3.57 18.03 1.68
CA VAL A 87 -3.22 16.66 2.08
C VAL A 87 -4.53 15.93 2.35
N PRO A 88 -4.75 14.75 1.73
CA PRO A 88 -5.93 13.94 1.99
C PRO A 88 -6.04 13.55 3.47
N SER A 89 -7.27 13.53 3.98
CA SER A 89 -7.56 13.04 5.33
C SER A 89 -7.33 11.53 5.41
N ASP A 90 -6.62 11.08 6.45
CA ASP A 90 -6.37 9.67 6.76
C ASP A 90 -6.38 9.50 8.29
N PRO A 91 -6.94 8.40 8.84
CA PRO A 91 -6.96 8.16 10.29
C PRO A 91 -5.57 8.08 10.94
N GLY A 92 -4.50 7.87 10.17
CA GLY A 92 -3.13 7.89 10.68
C GLY A 92 -2.61 9.29 11.05
N TRP A 93 -3.28 10.37 10.67
CA TRP A 93 -2.85 11.73 11.00
C TRP A 93 -3.27 12.16 12.40
N THR A 94 -2.35 12.81 13.11
CA THR A 94 -2.63 13.53 14.37
C THR A 94 -2.04 14.92 14.27
N ALA A 95 -2.78 15.92 14.75
CA ALA A 95 -2.38 17.33 14.71
C ALA A 95 -2.20 17.88 16.12
N TYR A 96 -1.28 18.85 16.24
CA TYR A 96 -0.95 19.53 17.47
C TYR A 96 -0.77 21.04 17.23
N ILE A 97 -1.33 21.85 18.12
CA ILE A 97 -1.11 23.30 18.20
C ILE A 97 -0.43 23.56 19.54
N ASP A 98 0.80 24.07 19.50
CA ASP A 98 1.64 24.31 20.69
C ASP A 98 1.83 23.07 21.59
N GLY A 99 1.74 21.88 21.00
CA GLY A 99 1.89 20.60 21.70
C GLY A 99 0.58 20.02 22.24
N GLU A 100 -0.53 20.76 22.19
CA GLU A 100 -1.86 20.24 22.52
C GLU A 100 -2.51 19.64 21.27
N GLU A 101 -3.15 18.47 21.41
CA GLU A 101 -3.81 17.80 20.30
C GLU A 101 -4.97 18.66 19.76
N ALA A 102 -4.99 18.84 18.45
CA ALA A 102 -5.96 19.66 17.74
C ALA A 102 -6.81 18.80 16.80
N GLU A 103 -8.10 19.12 16.72
CA GLU A 103 -9.03 18.42 15.85
C GLU A 103 -8.75 18.73 14.37
N ILE A 104 -8.56 17.68 13.57
CA ILE A 104 -8.47 17.78 12.11
C ILE A 104 -9.89 17.81 11.54
N GLN A 105 -10.23 18.92 10.90
CA GLN A 105 -11.51 19.10 10.21
C GLN A 105 -11.39 18.66 8.75
N LEU A 106 -12.47 18.11 8.18
CA LEU A 106 -12.52 17.72 6.78
C LEU A 106 -13.14 18.83 5.94
N LEU A 107 -12.39 19.34 4.97
CA LEU A 107 -12.91 20.19 3.91
C LEU A 107 -13.29 19.33 2.70
N ASP A 108 -14.51 19.55 2.20
CA ASP A 108 -15.11 18.79 1.09
C ASP A 108 -15.01 17.26 1.26
N GLN A 109 -15.08 16.79 2.52
CA GLN A 109 -14.97 15.38 2.91
C GLN A 109 -13.67 14.67 2.47
N ALA A 110 -12.64 15.41 2.05
CA ALA A 110 -11.44 14.82 1.45
C ALA A 110 -10.14 15.40 2.00
N LEU A 111 -10.08 16.70 2.29
CA LEU A 111 -8.84 17.41 2.62
C LEU A 111 -8.82 17.85 4.06
N MET A 112 -7.63 17.98 4.63
CA MET A 112 -7.46 18.37 6.03
C MET A 112 -7.50 19.89 6.22
N ALA A 113 -8.10 20.32 7.32
CA ALA A 113 -8.10 21.69 7.79
C ALA A 113 -7.92 21.73 9.31
N LEU A 114 -7.19 22.73 9.81
CA LEU A 114 -7.04 22.98 11.25
C LEU A 114 -7.56 24.39 11.56
N ARG A 115 -8.37 24.52 12.60
CA ARG A 115 -8.74 25.82 13.16
C ARG A 115 -7.66 26.24 14.14
N ILE A 116 -7.02 27.37 13.86
CA ILE A 116 -5.92 27.92 14.66
C ILE A 116 -6.44 29.19 15.33
N PRO A 117 -6.36 29.29 16.67
CA PRO A 117 -6.71 30.50 17.39
C PRO A 117 -5.89 31.72 16.95
N ALA A 118 -6.36 32.92 17.32
CA ALA A 118 -5.56 34.13 17.19
C ALA A 118 -4.32 34.05 18.09
N GLY A 119 -3.16 34.42 17.55
CA GLY A 119 -1.88 34.38 18.25
C GLY A 119 -0.74 33.86 17.38
N GLU A 120 0.39 33.63 18.03
CA GLU A 120 1.53 32.92 17.46
C GLU A 120 1.47 31.46 17.89
N HIS A 121 1.51 30.55 16.91
CA HIS A 121 1.33 29.12 17.16
C HIS A 121 2.34 28.29 16.38
N GLN A 122 2.84 27.24 17.02
CA GLN A 122 3.58 26.17 16.37
C GLN A 122 2.62 25.04 16.01
N ILE A 123 2.61 24.69 14.73
CA ILE A 123 1.81 23.59 14.19
C ILE A 123 2.70 22.39 13.96
N LEU A 124 2.27 21.24 14.45
CA LEU A 124 2.89 19.96 14.21
C LEU A 124 1.82 18.94 13.82
N MET A 125 2.02 18.22 12.74
CA MET A 125 1.24 17.03 12.41
C MET A 125 2.17 15.85 12.20
N THR A 126 1.73 14.68 12.64
CA THR A 126 2.46 13.41 12.53
C THR A 126 1.55 12.34 11.97
N PHE A 127 2.07 11.55 11.05
CA PHE A 127 1.40 10.40 10.47
C PHE A 127 1.93 9.12 11.08
N TYR A 128 1.02 8.29 11.59
CA TYR A 128 1.29 6.94 12.02
C TYR A 128 0.43 5.96 11.20
N PRO A 129 1.04 5.06 10.40
CA PRO A 129 0.25 4.19 9.54
C PRO A 129 -0.70 3.28 10.37
N PRO A 130 -2.01 3.30 10.09
CA PRO A 130 -2.95 2.43 10.77
C PRO A 130 -2.61 0.97 10.46
N GLY A 131 -2.62 0.11 11.49
CA GLY A 131 -2.29 -1.31 11.37
C GLY A 131 -0.80 -1.64 11.36
N LEU A 132 0.11 -0.66 11.45
CA LEU A 132 1.56 -0.93 11.57
C LEU A 132 1.86 -1.79 12.80
N ASN A 133 1.22 -1.49 13.94
CA ASN A 133 1.35 -2.27 15.17
C ASN A 133 0.87 -3.71 14.99
N ASP A 134 -0.27 -3.89 14.33
CA ASP A 134 -0.86 -5.22 14.10
C ASP A 134 0.05 -6.05 13.18
N GLY A 135 0.56 -5.43 12.12
CA GLY A 135 1.52 -6.05 11.20
C GLY A 135 2.82 -6.48 11.88
N LEU A 136 3.37 -5.64 12.76
CA LEU A 136 4.55 -5.97 13.57
C LEU A 136 4.27 -7.14 14.52
N LEU A 137 3.10 -7.16 15.17
CA LEU A 137 2.69 -8.25 16.05
C LEU A 137 2.58 -9.57 15.30
N ILE A 138 1.89 -9.58 14.16
CA ILE A 138 1.71 -10.78 13.33
C ILE A 138 3.07 -11.29 12.83
N SER A 139 3.94 -10.39 12.38
CA SER A 139 5.29 -10.74 11.94
C SER A 139 6.13 -11.34 13.06
N GLY A 140 6.05 -10.78 14.27
CA GLY A 140 6.71 -11.31 15.46
C GLY A 140 6.24 -12.73 15.80
N ILE A 141 4.92 -12.96 15.78
CA ILE A 141 4.35 -14.31 16.02
C ILE A 141 4.81 -15.30 14.95
N ALA A 142 4.80 -14.90 13.67
CA ALA A 142 5.25 -15.75 12.57
C ALA A 142 6.74 -16.12 12.71
N LEU A 143 7.60 -15.16 13.08
CA LEU A 143 9.02 -15.42 13.33
C LEU A 143 9.25 -16.35 14.53
N LEU A 144 8.46 -16.21 15.60
CA LEU A 144 8.52 -17.11 16.75
C LEU A 144 8.16 -18.56 16.36
N ILE A 145 7.09 -18.73 15.58
CA ILE A 145 6.66 -20.04 15.08
C ILE A 145 7.74 -20.64 14.18
N LEU A 146 8.26 -19.86 13.24
CA LEU A 146 9.33 -20.30 12.33
C LEU A 146 10.59 -20.71 13.10
N GLY A 147 11.00 -19.91 14.09
CA GLY A 147 12.13 -20.19 14.96
C GLY A 147 11.94 -21.49 15.76
N LEU A 148 10.73 -21.76 16.25
CA LEU A 148 10.41 -23.01 16.94
C LEU A 148 10.52 -24.22 16.00
N PHE A 149 9.96 -24.13 14.79
CA PHE A 149 10.06 -25.21 13.80
C PHE A 149 11.49 -25.47 13.35
N ALA A 150 12.26 -24.42 13.07
CA ALA A 150 13.66 -24.55 12.70
C ALA A 150 14.51 -25.11 13.84
N GLY A 151 14.31 -24.62 15.07
CA GLY A 151 14.96 -25.13 16.27
C GLY A 151 14.67 -26.61 16.51
N LEU A 152 13.40 -27.01 16.43
CA LEU A 152 12.99 -28.41 16.57
C LEU A 152 13.56 -29.27 15.44
N GLY A 153 13.54 -28.80 14.19
CA GLY A 153 14.14 -29.49 13.05
C GLY A 153 15.65 -29.71 13.20
N LEU A 154 16.38 -28.71 13.71
CA LEU A 154 17.81 -28.83 14.00
C LEU A 154 18.08 -29.78 15.18
N LEU A 155 17.27 -29.73 16.24
CA LEU A 155 17.37 -30.64 17.39
C LEU A 155 17.10 -32.10 17.00
N LEU A 156 16.14 -32.34 16.11
CA LEU A 156 15.80 -33.67 15.60
C LEU A 156 16.81 -34.17 14.56
N ASN A 157 17.37 -33.29 13.73
CA ASN A 157 18.40 -33.66 12.74
C ASN A 157 19.77 -33.98 13.38
N ARG A 158 20.03 -33.53 14.61
CA ARG A 158 21.19 -33.96 15.41
C ARG A 158 21.08 -35.39 15.97
N ARG A 159 19.95 -36.08 15.74
CA ARG A 159 19.70 -37.47 16.15
C ARG A 159 19.65 -38.44 14.96
N LYS A 160 20.41 -38.23 13.89
CA LYS A 160 20.70 -39.31 12.92
C LYS A 160 21.82 -40.18 13.50
N PRO A 161 21.56 -41.43 13.94
CA PRO A 161 22.64 -42.36 14.26
C PRO A 161 23.38 -42.68 12.95
N GLU A 162 24.70 -42.67 13.05
CA GLU A 162 25.64 -43.21 12.07
C GLU A 162 25.19 -44.65 11.75
N ALA A 163 24.74 -44.87 10.51
CA ALA A 163 24.44 -46.21 10.03
C ALA A 163 25.76 -46.96 9.90
N VAL A 164 25.88 -48.05 10.67
CA VAL A 164 27.05 -48.92 10.78
C VAL A 164 27.40 -49.54 9.42
N HIS A 165 28.71 -49.60 9.19
CA HIS A 165 29.47 -50.25 8.12
C HIS A 165 28.80 -51.45 7.43
N GLU A 166 28.91 -51.45 6.11
CA GLU A 166 28.79 -52.65 5.27
C GLU A 166 29.84 -53.68 5.70
N ASP A 167 29.40 -54.83 6.20
CA ASP A 167 30.23 -56.03 6.22
C ASP A 167 30.12 -56.69 4.84
N GLU A 168 31.17 -56.51 4.07
CA GLU A 168 31.50 -57.18 2.83
C GLU A 168 31.63 -58.69 3.11
N ILE A 169 30.73 -59.51 2.55
CA ILE A 169 30.92 -60.97 2.56
C ILE A 169 31.91 -61.29 1.44
N GLU A 170 33.18 -61.36 1.82
CA GLU A 170 34.27 -61.91 1.02
C GLU A 170 34.04 -63.43 0.91
N VAL A 171 33.69 -63.91 -0.29
CA VAL A 171 33.64 -65.34 -0.61
C VAL A 171 35.02 -65.68 -1.16
N GLU A 172 35.87 -66.31 -0.33
CA GLU A 172 37.11 -66.94 -0.81
C GLU A 172 36.76 -68.12 -1.73
N GLU A 173 37.16 -68.00 -3.00
CA GLU A 173 37.27 -69.11 -3.93
C GLU A 173 38.51 -69.95 -3.56
N GLU A 174 38.32 -71.20 -3.13
CA GLU A 174 39.38 -72.22 -3.19
C GLU A 174 39.09 -73.14 -4.39
N GLU A 175 39.69 -72.82 -5.54
CA GLU A 175 40.04 -73.83 -6.55
C GLU A 175 41.49 -74.29 -6.31
N GLU A 176 41.69 -75.61 -6.34
CA GLU A 176 42.60 -76.30 -7.28
C GLU A 176 43.40 -77.44 -6.63
N GLY A 177 43.31 -78.64 -7.23
CA GLY A 177 44.17 -79.75 -6.85
C GLY A 177 43.79 -81.12 -7.45
N ASP A 178 43.82 -81.25 -8.78
CA ASP A 178 43.99 -82.56 -9.47
C ASP A 178 45.48 -82.97 -9.39
N PRO A 179 45.81 -84.24 -9.07
CA PRO A 179 46.30 -85.10 -10.15
C PRO A 179 45.92 -86.59 -10.00
N GLY A 180 45.31 -87.15 -11.04
CA GLY A 180 45.83 -88.31 -11.78
C GLY A 180 45.93 -89.71 -11.11
N LEU A 181 45.09 -90.61 -11.63
CA LEU A 181 45.35 -92.01 -12.05
C LEU A 181 45.49 -93.16 -11.00
N THR A 182 44.81 -94.26 -11.39
CA THR A 182 44.90 -95.69 -10.97
C THR A 182 43.93 -96.13 -9.86
N ALA A 183 42.86 -96.87 -10.16
CA ALA A 183 42.75 -98.28 -10.61
C ALA A 183 42.33 -99.19 -9.45
N GLY A 184 41.24 -99.95 -9.65
CA GLY A 184 41.05 -101.25 -9.01
C GLY A 184 39.68 -101.51 -8.39
N LEU A 185 38.86 -102.27 -9.12
CA LEU A 185 37.87 -103.28 -8.65
C LEU A 185 36.67 -102.71 -7.85
N MET A 186 35.44 -103.20 -7.94
CA MET A 186 34.84 -104.43 -8.46
C MET A 186 33.30 -104.19 -8.40
N GLU A 187 32.53 -104.82 -9.30
CA GLU A 187 31.19 -105.42 -9.09
C GLU A 187 30.08 -104.55 -8.44
N GLU A 188 28.80 -104.62 -8.76
CA GLU A 188 27.92 -105.38 -9.64
C GLU A 188 26.57 -104.61 -9.49
N GLU A 189 25.87 -104.29 -10.57
CA GLU A 189 24.66 -105.01 -10.99
C GLU A 189 23.36 -104.21 -10.67
N ASN A 190 22.38 -104.48 -11.53
CA ASN A 190 20.98 -104.07 -11.55
C ASN A 190 20.63 -102.66 -12.08
N VAL A 191 20.47 -102.51 -13.40
CA VAL A 191 19.30 -102.91 -14.25
C VAL A 191 18.11 -101.98 -13.95
N LEU A 192 17.98 -100.92 -14.74
CA LEU A 192 17.25 -100.83 -16.02
C LEU A 192 15.73 -101.08 -15.87
N THR A 193 14.90 -100.04 -16.00
CA THR A 193 14.44 -99.38 -17.26
C THR A 193 13.22 -100.08 -17.83
N GLY A 194 12.24 -99.28 -18.23
CA GLY A 194 11.17 -99.70 -19.13
C GLY A 194 10.04 -98.69 -19.11
#